data_AF-A0A1F9NUT2-F1
#
_entry.id   AF-A0A1F9NUT2-F1
#
_cell.length_a   1.000
_cell.length_b   1.000
_cell.length_c   1.000
_cell.angle_alpha   90.00
_cell.angle_beta   90.00
_cell.angle_gamma   90.00
#
_symmetry.space_group_name_H-M   'P 1'
#
loop_
_entity.id
_entity.type
_entity.pdbx_description
1 polymer ?
#
loop_
_entity_poly.entity_id
_entity_poly.type
_entity_poly.pdbx_seq_one_letter_code
_entity_poly.pdbx_strand_id
1 'polypeptide(L)'
;MYGHPAVDIAVTLTDATVREGQTSEMAFRVGAMTAVKQGLHAGQPQLLQPIMKVEIIAPEEFTGEVMGDFASRKGKVDQLLAKGPVRLISGLAPLSEMFGYATNLRSLTQGRGTFTLQFNHYGYVESSKQ
;
A
#
# COMPACT_ATOMS: atom_id res chain seq x y z
N MET A 1 12.82 -2.76 -13.29
CA MET A 1 12.23 -2.46 -11.96
C MET A 1 11.69 -1.04 -11.97
N TYR A 2 10.45 -0.83 -11.52
CA TYR A 2 9.66 0.41 -11.64
C TYR A 2 10.20 1.63 -10.84
N GLY A 3 11.50 1.67 -10.50
CA GLY A 3 12.11 2.77 -9.75
C GLY A 3 11.79 2.81 -8.25
N HIS A 4 11.08 1.82 -7.72
CA HIS A 4 10.70 1.73 -6.31
C HIS A 4 11.63 0.82 -5.50
N PRO A 5 11.81 1.07 -4.18
CA PRO A 5 12.54 0.17 -3.30
C PRO A 5 11.92 -1.23 -3.30
N ALA A 6 12.77 -2.25 -3.34
CA ALA A 6 12.34 -3.63 -3.23
C ALA A 6 12.36 -4.05 -1.76
N VAL A 7 11.30 -4.72 -1.30
CA VAL A 7 11.09 -5.14 0.08
C VAL A 7 10.79 -6.63 0.13
N ASP A 8 10.83 -7.22 1.34
CA ASP A 8 10.53 -8.64 1.59
C ASP A 8 11.44 -9.60 0.80
N ILE A 9 12.73 -9.27 0.72
CA ILE A 9 13.75 -10.05 0.01
C ILE A 9 14.73 -10.65 1.02
N ALA A 10 14.97 -11.95 0.91
CA ALA A 10 16.10 -12.63 1.53
C ALA A 10 17.22 -12.84 0.50
N VAL A 11 18.46 -12.52 0.87
CA VAL A 11 19.64 -12.73 0.03
C VAL A 11 20.61 -13.64 0.76
N THR A 12 21.06 -14.70 0.09
CA THR A 12 22.09 -15.60 0.60
C THR A 12 23.23 -15.67 -0.42
N LEU A 13 24.46 -15.42 0.03
CA LEU A 13 25.65 -15.64 -0.79
C LEU A 13 25.98 -17.13 -0.79
N THR A 14 25.94 -17.77 -1.96
CA THR A 14 26.21 -19.20 -2.10
C THR A 14 27.65 -19.50 -2.47
N ASP A 15 28.25 -18.69 -3.35
CA ASP A 15 29.62 -18.87 -3.84
C ASP A 15 30.22 -17.53 -4.30
N ALA A 16 31.55 -17.39 -4.24
CA ALA A 16 32.30 -16.22 -4.69
C ALA A 16 33.75 -16.57 -5.05
N THR A 17 34.16 -16.22 -6.27
CA THR A 17 35.56 -16.37 -6.73
C THR A 17 36.38 -15.12 -6.43
N VAL A 18 37.49 -15.28 -5.71
CA VAL A 18 38.39 -14.19 -5.32
C VAL A 18 39.75 -14.39 -5.98
N ARG A 19 40.30 -13.34 -6.56
CA ARG A 19 41.66 -13.33 -7.12
C ARG A 19 42.48 -12.29 -6.38
N GLU A 20 43.49 -12.77 -5.66
CA GLU A 20 44.38 -11.92 -4.89
C GLU A 20 45.08 -10.89 -5.79
N GLY A 21 45.10 -9.63 -5.36
CA GLY A 21 45.65 -8.52 -6.14
C GLY A 21 44.77 -8.02 -7.31
N GLN A 22 43.67 -8.71 -7.65
CA GLN A 22 42.75 -8.30 -8.73
C GLN A 22 41.32 -7.99 -8.22
N THR A 23 40.88 -8.63 -7.15
CA THR A 23 39.55 -8.41 -6.57
C THR A 23 39.59 -7.31 -5.51
N SER A 24 38.85 -6.23 -5.72
CA SER A 24 38.68 -5.13 -4.78
C SER A 24 37.31 -5.16 -4.10
N GLU A 25 37.16 -4.42 -3.00
CA GLU A 25 35.85 -4.21 -2.37
C GLU A 25 34.81 -3.67 -3.38
N MET A 26 35.24 -2.77 -4.25
CA MET A 26 34.37 -2.22 -5.30
C MET A 26 33.92 -3.30 -6.29
N ALA A 27 34.80 -4.24 -6.66
CA ALA A 27 34.44 -5.36 -7.53
C ALA A 27 33.37 -6.24 -6.89
N PHE A 28 33.49 -6.55 -5.59
CA PHE A 28 32.45 -7.29 -4.86
C PHE A 28 31.13 -6.52 -4.78
N ARG A 29 31.16 -5.21 -4.52
CA ARG A 29 29.97 -4.37 -4.45
C ARG A 29 29.21 -4.38 -5.78
N VAL A 30 29.92 -4.17 -6.89
CA VAL A 30 29.33 -4.19 -8.24
C VAL A 30 28.81 -5.59 -8.59
N GLY A 31 29.58 -6.64 -8.27
CA GLY A 31 29.17 -8.02 -8.49
C GLY A 31 27.89 -8.38 -7.73
N ALA A 32 27.83 -8.08 -6.43
CA ALA A 32 26.66 -8.31 -5.59
C ALA A 32 25.43 -7.53 -6.08
N MET A 33 25.59 -6.24 -6.42
CA MET A 33 24.50 -5.43 -6.97
C MET A 33 23.95 -6.02 -8.27
N THR A 34 24.84 -6.51 -9.15
CA THR A 34 24.46 -7.12 -10.42
C THR A 34 23.74 -8.44 -10.20
N ALA A 35 24.25 -9.30 -9.30
CA ALA A 35 23.65 -10.57 -8.96
C ALA A 35 22.25 -10.40 -8.34
N VAL A 36 22.10 -9.48 -7.38
CA VAL A 36 20.80 -9.15 -6.77
C VAL A 36 19.84 -8.63 -7.83
N LYS A 37 20.26 -7.72 -8.71
CA LYS A 37 19.41 -7.19 -9.78
C LYS A 37 18.91 -8.29 -10.72
N GLN A 38 19.78 -9.22 -11.12
CA GLN A 38 19.42 -10.35 -11.96
C GLN A 38 18.47 -11.31 -11.25
N GLY A 39 18.75 -11.65 -9.99
CA GLY A 39 17.90 -12.50 -9.16
C GLY A 39 16.50 -11.91 -8.97
N LEU A 40 16.41 -10.62 -8.69
CA LEU A 40 15.13 -9.91 -8.57
C LEU A 40 14.34 -9.91 -9.87
N HIS A 41 14.98 -9.72 -11.02
CA HIS A 41 14.31 -9.81 -12.32
C HIS A 41 13.82 -11.23 -12.62
N ALA A 42 14.61 -12.25 -12.32
CA ALA A 42 14.23 -13.65 -12.52
C ALA A 42 13.08 -14.08 -11.60
N GLY A 43 13.01 -13.51 -10.39
CA GLY A 43 11.97 -13.77 -9.40
C GLY A 43 10.60 -13.16 -9.70
N GLN A 44 10.40 -12.54 -10.87
CA GLN A 44 9.13 -11.92 -11.29
C GLN A 44 8.54 -10.96 -10.24
N PRO A 45 9.24 -9.85 -9.96
CA PRO A 45 8.89 -8.97 -8.86
C PRO A 45 7.54 -8.29 -9.14
N GLN A 46 6.70 -8.20 -8.11
CA GLN A 46 5.39 -7.57 -8.21
C GLN A 46 5.39 -6.17 -7.61
N LEU A 47 4.60 -5.28 -8.20
CA LEU A 47 4.45 -3.93 -7.69
C LEU A 47 3.51 -3.93 -6.48
N LEU A 48 3.97 -3.30 -5.41
CA LEU A 48 3.21 -3.14 -4.17
C LEU A 48 2.71 -1.71 -4.04
N GLN A 49 1.57 -1.56 -3.36
CA GLN A 49 0.96 -0.29 -2.98
C GLN A 49 0.67 -0.28 -1.48
N PRO A 50 0.74 0.89 -0.82
CA PRO A 50 0.34 1.00 0.58
C PRO A 50 -1.18 0.87 0.72
N ILE A 51 -1.59 -0.08 1.56
CA ILE A 51 -2.97 -0.27 2.00
C ILE A 51 -3.14 0.43 3.34
N MET A 52 -4.15 1.28 3.42
CA MET A 52 -4.45 2.11 4.56
C MET A 52 -5.60 1.49 5.35
N LYS A 53 -5.47 1.44 6.68
CA LYS A 53 -6.60 1.33 7.58
C LYS A 53 -7.31 2.67 7.61
N VAL A 54 -8.59 2.66 7.28
CA VAL A 54 -9.45 3.84 7.22
C VAL A 54 -10.51 3.71 8.30
N GLU A 55 -10.67 4.77 9.09
CA GLU A 55 -11.77 4.89 10.05
C GLU A 55 -12.54 6.16 9.73
N ILE A 56 -13.83 6.03 9.43
CA ILE A 56 -14.71 7.11 9.03
C ILE A 56 -15.80 7.24 10.09
N ILE A 57 -16.01 8.45 10.58
CA ILE A 57 -17.08 8.79 11.53
C ILE A 57 -18.01 9.77 10.85
N ALA A 58 -19.28 9.40 10.71
CA ALA A 58 -20.31 10.25 10.13
C ALA A 58 -21.65 10.07 10.85
N PRO A 59 -22.54 11.08 10.82
CA PRO A 59 -23.92 10.93 11.25
C PRO A 59 -24.63 9.77 10.55
N GLU A 60 -25.54 9.09 11.25
CA GLU A 60 -26.22 7.88 10.75
C GLU A 60 -26.95 8.10 9.42
N GLU A 61 -27.54 9.28 9.23
CA GLU A 61 -28.26 9.65 8.01
C GLU A 61 -27.39 9.61 6.73
N PHE A 62 -26.07 9.72 6.85
CA PHE A 62 -25.14 9.70 5.70
C PHE A 62 -24.44 8.35 5.50
N THR A 63 -24.69 7.36 6.36
CA THR A 63 -23.95 6.10 6.37
C THR A 63 -23.94 5.41 5.00
N GLY A 64 -25.10 5.35 4.33
CA GLY A 64 -25.22 4.71 3.02
C GLY A 64 -24.38 5.38 1.93
N GLU A 65 -24.43 6.71 1.85
CA GLU A 65 -23.65 7.48 0.87
C GLU A 65 -22.15 7.38 1.13
N VAL A 66 -21.73 7.46 2.39
CA VAL A 66 -20.33 7.34 2.80
C VAL A 66 -19.78 5.93 2.50
N MET A 67 -20.55 4.89 2.79
CA MET A 67 -20.17 3.51 2.44
C MET A 67 -20.10 3.31 0.93
N GLY A 68 -20.99 3.93 0.16
CA GLY A 68 -20.97 3.91 -1.29
C GLY A 68 -19.71 4.55 -1.89
N ASP A 69 -19.36 5.77 -1.45
CA ASP A 69 -18.12 6.44 -1.90
C ASP A 69 -16.88 5.62 -1.49
N PHE A 70 -16.83 5.10 -0.27
CA PHE A 70 -15.73 4.27 0.19
C PHE A 70 -15.57 2.99 -0.65
N ALA A 71 -16.66 2.30 -0.98
CA ALA A 71 -16.63 1.14 -1.85
C ALA A 71 -16.19 1.48 -3.29
N SER A 72 -16.63 2.63 -3.83
CA SER A 72 -16.21 3.10 -5.16
C SER A 72 -14.70 3.37 -5.26
N ARG A 73 -14.07 3.68 -4.12
CA ARG A 73 -12.62 3.85 -3.94
C ARG A 73 -11.90 2.54 -3.64
N LYS A 74 -12.50 1.40 -4.01
CA LYS A 74 -12.00 0.04 -3.71
C LYS A 74 -11.79 -0.21 -2.22
N GLY A 75 -12.49 0.54 -1.36
CA GLY A 75 -12.50 0.34 0.07
C GLY A 75 -13.30 -0.91 0.43
N LYS A 76 -12.72 -1.75 1.31
CA LYS A 76 -13.39 -2.92 1.89
C LYS A 76 -13.74 -2.60 3.32
N VAL A 77 -15.04 -2.63 3.65
CA VAL A 77 -15.53 -2.40 5.01
C VAL A 77 -15.33 -3.66 5.83
N ASP A 78 -14.63 -3.53 6.94
CA ASP A 78 -14.42 -4.62 7.91
C ASP A 78 -15.45 -4.54 9.04
N GLN A 79 -15.79 -3.33 9.48
CA GLN A 79 -16.64 -3.13 10.64
C GLN A 79 -17.52 -1.89 10.51
N LEU A 80 -18.75 -2.00 11.00
CA LEU A 80 -19.69 -0.88 11.18
C LEU A 80 -20.17 -0.89 12.65
N LEU A 81 -19.88 0.17 13.39
CA LEU A 81 -20.28 0.33 14.79
C LEU A 81 -21.15 1.56 14.97
N ALA A 82 -22.19 1.45 15.79
CA ALA A 82 -22.99 2.59 16.23
C ALA A 82 -22.38 3.21 17.49
N LYS A 83 -22.23 4.54 17.51
CA LYS A 83 -21.75 5.29 18.68
C LYS A 83 -22.64 6.50 18.90
N GLY A 84 -23.79 6.27 19.54
CA GLY A 84 -24.82 7.30 19.70
C GLY A 84 -25.37 7.74 18.34
N PRO A 85 -25.37 9.05 17.99
CA PRO A 85 -25.94 9.54 16.73
C PRO A 85 -25.02 9.38 15.51
N VAL A 86 -23.81 8.82 15.69
CA VAL A 86 -22.84 8.63 14.61
C VAL A 86 -22.55 7.15 14.39
N ARG A 87 -22.14 6.82 13.16
CA ARG A 87 -21.61 5.52 12.79
C ARG A 87 -20.10 5.62 12.57
N LEU A 88 -19.37 4.63 13.09
CA LEU A 88 -17.97 4.38 12.80
C LEU A 88 -17.89 3.28 11.76
N ILE A 89 -17.32 3.60 10.59
CA ILE A 89 -17.04 2.67 9.50
C ILE A 89 -15.54 2.44 9.49
N SER A 90 -15.10 1.20 9.64
CA SER A 90 -13.69 0.82 9.59
C SER A 90 -13.45 -0.15 8.44
N GLY A 91 -12.31 0.01 7.77
CA GLY A 91 -11.96 -0.84 6.64
C GLY A 91 -10.57 -0.58 6.08
N LEU A 92 -10.29 -1.20 4.95
CA LEU A 92 -9.03 -1.07 4.22
C LEU A 92 -9.25 -0.45 2.84
N ALA A 93 -8.39 0.47 2.43
CA ALA A 93 -8.39 1.02 1.07
C ALA A 93 -6.97 1.31 0.58
N PRO A 94 -6.69 1.21 -0.73
CA PRO A 94 -5.42 1.64 -1.28
C PRO A 94 -5.23 3.14 -1.11
N LEU A 95 -4.05 3.59 -0.70
CA LEU A 95 -3.78 5.04 -0.52
C LEU A 95 -4.03 5.85 -1.80
N SER A 96 -3.75 5.26 -2.97
CA SER A 96 -3.98 5.88 -4.28
C SER A 96 -5.45 6.22 -4.54
N GLU A 97 -6.37 5.48 -3.95
CA GLU A 97 -7.82 5.70 -4.09
C GLU A 97 -8.35 6.69 -3.05
N MET A 98 -7.53 7.11 -2.07
CA MET A 98 -7.94 8.02 -0.99
C MET A 98 -7.61 9.50 -1.27
N PHE A 99 -6.96 9.81 -2.39
CA PHE A 99 -6.74 11.19 -2.80
C PHE A 99 -8.08 11.92 -3.00
N GLY A 100 -8.19 13.12 -2.43
CA GLY A 100 -9.42 13.92 -2.47
C GLY A 100 -10.55 13.44 -1.54
N TYR A 101 -10.36 12.35 -0.79
CA TYR A 101 -11.42 11.79 0.06
C TYR A 101 -11.93 12.77 1.13
N ALA A 102 -11.05 13.61 1.69
CA ALA A 102 -11.44 14.65 2.66
C ALA A 102 -12.51 15.61 2.10
N THR A 103 -12.34 16.04 0.84
CA THR A 103 -13.28 16.94 0.16
C THR A 103 -14.58 16.22 -0.16
N ASN A 104 -14.52 14.98 -0.68
CA ASN A 104 -15.72 14.19 -0.97
C ASN A 104 -16.54 13.91 0.30
N LEU A 105 -15.88 13.44 1.37
CA LEU A 105 -16.54 13.16 2.63
C LEU A 105 -17.22 14.40 3.20
N ARG A 106 -16.55 15.55 3.13
CA ARG A 106 -17.14 16.84 3.55
C ARG A 106 -18.41 17.14 2.75
N SER A 107 -18.41 16.96 1.43
CA SER A 107 -19.58 17.20 0.60
C SER A 107 -20.74 16.24 0.92
N LEU A 108 -20.46 14.94 1.03
CA LEU A 108 -21.46 13.90 1.33
C LEU A 108 -22.13 14.12 2.70
N THR A 109 -21.34 14.54 3.68
CA THR A 109 -21.80 14.64 5.08
C THR A 109 -22.19 16.06 5.49
N GLN A 110 -22.27 17.00 4.54
CA GLN A 110 -22.48 18.43 4.80
C GLN A 110 -21.46 18.98 5.83
N GLY A 111 -20.23 18.45 5.80
CA GLY A 111 -19.12 18.81 6.66
C GLY A 111 -19.15 18.20 8.07
N ARG A 112 -20.02 17.23 8.33
CA ARG A 112 -20.16 16.58 9.64
C ARG A 112 -19.40 15.25 9.77
N GLY A 113 -18.80 14.77 8.69
CA GLY A 113 -17.97 13.57 8.66
C GLY A 113 -16.50 13.85 8.89
N THR A 114 -15.81 12.91 9.52
CA THR A 114 -14.35 12.90 9.69
C THR A 114 -13.80 11.54 9.35
N PHE A 115 -12.52 11.47 8.99
CA PHE A 115 -11.85 10.19 8.75
C PHE A 115 -10.40 10.24 9.21
N THR A 116 -9.83 9.08 9.45
CA THR A 116 -8.39 8.91 9.67
C THR A 116 -7.83 7.85 8.71
N LEU A 117 -6.54 8.00 8.40
CA LEU A 117 -5.77 7.06 7.60
C LEU A 117 -4.56 6.64 8.40
N GLN A 118 -4.36 5.33 8.54
CA GLN A 118 -3.17 4.75 9.14
C GLN A 118 -2.60 3.69 8.22
N PHE A 119 -1.28 3.67 8.02
CA PHE A 119 -0.65 2.61 7.26
C PHE A 119 -0.95 1.25 7.90
N ASN A 120 -1.36 0.27 7.10
CA ASN A 120 -1.61 -1.08 7.58
C ASN A 120 -0.56 -2.07 7.05
N HIS A 121 -0.44 -2.20 5.73
CA HIS A 121 0.54 -3.08 5.08
C HIS A 121 0.77 -2.66 3.62
N TYR A 122 1.75 -3.29 2.95
CA TYR A 122 1.89 -3.24 1.51
C TYR A 122 1.09 -4.38 0.87
N GLY A 123 0.15 -4.03 0.00
CA GLY A 123 -0.64 -4.98 -0.78
C GLY A 123 -0.24 -4.95 -2.26
N TYR A 124 -0.63 -5.97 -3.01
CA TYR A 124 -0.39 -5.99 -4.45
C TYR A 124 -1.18 -4.90 -5.16
N VAL A 125 -0.57 -4.30 -6.19
CA VAL A 125 -1.30 -3.48 -7.14
C VAL A 125 -2.19 -4.41 -7.95
N GLU A 126 -3.51 -4.29 -7.78
CA GLU A 126 -4.47 -4.96 -8.66
C GLU A 126 -4.28 -4.42 -10.07
N SER A 127 -3.59 -5.20 -10.91
CA SER A 127 -3.52 -4.92 -12.34
C SER A 127 -4.90 -5.24 -12.88
N SER A 128 -5.68 -4.22 -13.26
CA SER A 128 -6.83 -4.43 -14.12
C SER A 128 -6.32 -5.25 -15.30
N LYS A 129 -6.75 -6.52 -15.41
CA LYS A 129 -6.46 -7.32 -16.60
C LYS A 129 -6.99 -6.51 -17.79
N GLN A 130 -6.09 -6.01 -18.62
CA GLN A 130 -6.42 -5.51 -19.95
C GLN A 130 -7.01 -6.64 -20.78
#